data_AF-A0A3B8WMC8-F1
#
_entry.id   AF-A0A3B8WMC8-F1
#
_cell.length_a   1.000
_cell.length_b   1.000
_cell.length_c   1.000
_cell.angle_alpha   90.00
_cell.angle_beta   90.00
_cell.angle_gamma   90.00
#
_symmetry.space_group_name_H-M   'P 1'
#
loop_
_entity.id
_entity.type
_entity.pdbx_description
1 polymer ?
#
loop_
_entity_poly.entity_id
_entity_poly.type
_entity_poly.pdbx_seq_one_letter_code
_entity_poly.pdbx_strand_id
1 'polypeptide(L)'
;NGDDPDAVLFAVRLAYDFRTTFDKDVVIDLIGYRRLGHNEADEPSVTQPTMYARIDKLATVREQYAERLTADDIIDRTQSEQMMLDYRAALDAGKIVANHVRTGNGPLNGVDWSPYLNSHWTDASDTRVSSARISRLNAQLQETPPGFTIHPRIAK
;
A
#
# COMPACT_ATOMS: atom_id res chain seq x y z
N ASN A 1 9.02 -17.35 -3.88
CA ASN A 1 9.26 -18.00 -2.56
C ASN A 1 9.65 -16.88 -1.60
N GLY A 2 8.94 -16.73 -0.48
CA GLY A 2 9.22 -15.72 0.54
C GLY A 2 10.51 -15.93 1.31
N ASP A 3 11.08 -17.15 1.25
CA ASP A 3 12.37 -17.47 1.86
C ASP A 3 13.58 -16.96 1.05
N ASP A 4 13.37 -16.39 -0.15
CA ASP A 4 14.42 -15.76 -0.97
C ASP A 4 14.14 -14.26 -1.19
N PRO A 5 14.67 -13.38 -0.32
CA PRO A 5 14.42 -11.95 -0.39
C PRO A 5 14.83 -11.29 -1.71
N ASP A 6 15.89 -11.78 -2.37
CA ASP A 6 16.36 -11.22 -3.65
C ASP A 6 15.40 -11.57 -4.79
N ALA A 7 14.89 -12.81 -4.82
CA ALA A 7 13.86 -13.20 -5.78
C ALA A 7 12.55 -12.43 -5.56
N VAL A 8 12.19 -12.14 -4.30
CA VAL A 8 11.04 -11.29 -3.97
C VAL A 8 11.24 -9.87 -4.48
N LEU A 9 12.42 -9.28 -4.25
CA LEU A 9 12.75 -7.94 -4.76
C LEU A 9 12.69 -7.90 -6.30
N PHE A 10 13.20 -8.94 -6.96
CA PHE A 10 13.11 -9.07 -8.42
C PHE A 10 11.64 -9.16 -8.89
N ALA A 11 10.81 -9.99 -8.25
CA ALA A 11 9.39 -10.11 -8.59
C ALA A 11 8.63 -8.78 -8.42
N VAL A 12 8.95 -8.01 -7.36
CA VAL A 12 8.38 -6.68 -7.15
C VAL A 12 8.78 -5.71 -8.26
N ARG A 13 10.05 -5.67 -8.64
CA ARG A 13 10.53 -4.83 -9.75
C ARG A 13 9.84 -5.20 -11.07
N LEU A 14 9.75 -6.50 -11.37
CA LEU A 14 9.06 -6.98 -12.56
C LEU A 14 7.58 -6.59 -12.58
N ALA A 15 6.88 -6.74 -11.45
CA ALA A 15 5.48 -6.35 -11.34
C ALA A 15 5.30 -4.83 -11.53
N TYR A 16 6.21 -4.02 -10.98
CA TYR A 16 6.21 -2.58 -11.17
C TYR A 16 6.43 -2.19 -12.64
N ASP A 17 7.41 -2.82 -13.31
CA ASP A 17 7.70 -2.59 -14.71
C ASP A 17 6.51 -3.00 -15.60
N PHE A 18 5.86 -4.13 -15.32
CA PHE A 18 4.65 -4.55 -16.02
C PHE A 18 3.52 -3.53 -15.85
N ARG A 19 3.23 -3.12 -14.60
CA ARG A 19 2.15 -2.17 -14.32
C ARG A 19 2.39 -0.82 -15.00
N THR A 20 3.61 -0.30 -14.96
CA THR A 20 3.96 0.99 -15.56
C THR A 20 4.02 0.94 -17.09
N THR A 21 4.37 -0.20 -17.68
CA THR A 21 4.44 -0.38 -19.14
C THR A 21 3.06 -0.58 -19.77
N PHE A 22 2.20 -1.38 -19.14
CA PHE A 22 0.95 -1.85 -19.75
C PHE A 22 -0.31 -1.23 -19.14
N ASP A 23 -0.20 -0.54 -18.01
CA ASP A 23 -1.33 0.01 -17.25
C ASP A 23 -2.41 -1.05 -16.97
N LYS A 24 -1.94 -2.22 -16.50
CA LYS A 24 -2.76 -3.38 -16.14
C LYS A 24 -2.44 -3.85 -14.72
N ASP A 25 -3.43 -4.48 -14.12
CA ASP A 25 -3.29 -5.13 -12.82
C ASP A 25 -2.34 -6.34 -12.92
N VAL A 26 -1.57 -6.55 -11.86
CA VAL A 26 -0.60 -7.64 -11.71
C VAL A 26 -0.65 -8.14 -10.27
N VAL A 27 -0.47 -9.45 -10.09
CA VAL A 27 -0.52 -10.12 -8.79
C VAL A 27 0.85 -10.70 -8.48
N ILE A 28 1.35 -10.47 -7.27
CA ILE A 28 2.50 -11.18 -6.71
C ILE A 28 1.97 -12.17 -5.68
N ASP A 29 2.12 -13.46 -5.97
CA ASP A 29 1.83 -14.52 -5.00
C ASP A 29 3.05 -14.77 -4.11
N LEU A 30 3.09 -14.08 -2.95
CA LEU A 30 4.18 -14.20 -2.00
C LEU A 30 3.95 -15.37 -1.04
N ILE A 31 4.38 -16.56 -1.48
CA ILE A 31 4.31 -17.78 -0.68
C ILE A 31 5.32 -17.72 0.48
N GLY A 32 4.80 -17.61 1.71
CA GLY A 32 5.56 -17.72 2.96
C GLY A 32 4.87 -18.63 3.97
N TYR A 33 5.22 -18.48 5.25
CA TYR A 33 4.60 -19.24 6.34
C TYR A 33 4.21 -18.33 7.50
N ARG A 34 3.24 -18.78 8.31
CA ARG A 34 2.85 -18.11 9.56
C ARG A 34 3.58 -18.78 10.72
N ARG A 35 4.41 -18.02 11.44
CA ARG A 35 5.26 -18.59 12.51
C ARG A 35 4.46 -18.99 13.75
N LEU A 36 3.44 -18.22 14.11
CA LEU A 36 2.57 -18.45 15.26
C LEU A 36 1.13 -18.77 14.80
N GLY A 37 0.20 -18.90 15.75
CA GLY A 37 -1.22 -19.09 15.49
C GLY A 37 -1.87 -17.98 14.66
N HIS A 38 -3.19 -18.03 14.50
CA HIS A 38 -3.89 -16.94 13.79
C HIS A 38 -3.65 -15.57 14.43
N ASN A 39 -3.53 -15.58 15.76
CA ASN A 39 -2.94 -14.53 16.57
C ASN A 39 -1.85 -15.16 17.47
N GLU A 40 -1.10 -14.33 18.19
CA GLU A 40 0.04 -14.75 19.00
C GLU A 40 -0.34 -15.60 20.22
N ALA A 41 -1.60 -15.57 20.65
CA ALA A 41 -2.12 -16.34 21.79
C ALA A 41 -2.80 -17.66 21.38
N ASP A 42 -2.94 -17.90 20.07
CA ASP A 42 -3.61 -19.06 19.50
C ASP A 42 -2.63 -20.23 19.33
N GLU A 43 -3.11 -21.46 19.57
CA GLU A 43 -2.31 -22.69 19.48
C GLU A 43 -2.60 -23.43 18.18
N PRO A 44 -1.77 -23.26 17.14
CA PRO A 44 -2.07 -23.77 15.80
C PRO A 44 -1.84 -25.28 15.66
N SER A 45 -1.07 -25.91 16.53
CA SER A 45 -0.79 -27.35 16.44
C SER A 45 -2.04 -28.20 16.64
N VAL A 46 -3.11 -27.64 17.25
CA VAL A 46 -4.40 -28.32 17.41
C VAL A 46 -5.02 -28.70 16.06
N THR A 47 -4.86 -27.86 15.04
CA THR A 47 -5.52 -28.06 13.74
C THR A 47 -4.54 -28.21 12.58
N GLN A 48 -3.28 -27.76 12.71
CA GLN A 48 -2.23 -27.91 11.71
C GLN A 48 -0.91 -28.51 12.27
N PRO A 49 -0.94 -29.65 13.00
CA PRO A 49 0.24 -30.17 13.73
C PRO A 49 1.44 -30.47 12.83
N THR A 50 1.23 -31.14 11.70
CA THR A 50 2.33 -31.52 10.78
C THR A 50 3.00 -30.31 10.14
N MET A 51 2.23 -29.25 9.88
CA MET A 51 2.76 -28.02 9.30
C MET A 51 3.63 -27.29 10.33
N TYR A 52 3.13 -27.09 11.55
CA TYR A 52 3.87 -26.37 12.58
C TYR A 52 5.09 -27.14 13.07
N ALA A 53 5.03 -28.48 13.15
CA ALA A 53 6.21 -29.31 13.43
C ALA A 53 7.35 -29.15 12.40
N ARG A 54 7.04 -28.71 11.17
CA ARG A 54 8.05 -28.33 10.17
C ARG A 54 8.50 -26.89 10.37
N ILE A 55 7.56 -25.95 10.53
CA ILE A 55 7.84 -24.51 10.72
C ILE A 55 8.75 -24.27 11.94
N ASP A 56 8.53 -24.99 13.04
CA ASP A 56 9.33 -24.85 14.27
C ASP A 56 10.80 -25.22 14.08
N LYS A 57 11.09 -26.09 13.09
CA LYS A 57 12.45 -26.52 12.75
C LYS A 57 13.10 -25.62 11.70
N LEU A 58 12.35 -24.71 11.08
CA LEU A 58 12.90 -23.77 10.11
C LEU A 58 13.56 -22.60 10.83
N ALA A 59 14.80 -22.32 10.44
CA ALA A 59 15.43 -21.03 10.69
C ALA A 59 14.57 -19.93 10.06
N THR A 60 14.53 -18.76 10.69
CA THR A 60 13.74 -17.64 10.15
C THR A 60 14.30 -17.17 8.82
N VAL A 61 13.46 -16.55 7.97
CA VAL A 61 13.92 -15.96 6.69
C VAL A 61 15.11 -15.00 6.90
N ARG A 62 15.08 -14.22 7.99
CA ARG A 62 16.18 -13.33 8.38
C ARG A 62 17.48 -14.09 8.63
N GLU A 63 17.42 -15.19 9.37
CA GLU A 63 18.59 -16.03 9.67
C GLU A 63 19.15 -16.67 8.41
N GLN A 64 18.28 -17.29 7.61
CA GLN A 64 18.68 -17.92 6.34
C GLN A 64 19.36 -16.91 5.40
N TYR A 65 18.80 -15.70 5.30
CA TYR A 65 19.38 -14.66 4.46
C TYR A 65 20.69 -14.09 5.01
N ALA A 66 20.81 -13.90 6.32
CA ALA A 66 22.06 -13.48 6.94
C ALA A 66 23.17 -14.54 6.76
N GLU A 67 22.85 -15.83 6.87
CA GLU A 67 23.78 -16.92 6.59
C GLU A 67 24.24 -16.93 5.14
N ARG A 68 23.32 -16.71 4.18
CA ARG A 68 23.67 -16.55 2.76
C ARG A 68 24.63 -15.38 2.55
N LEU A 69 24.29 -14.20 3.05
CA LEU A 69 25.14 -13.00 2.90
C LEU A 69 26.51 -13.16 3.57
N THR A 70 26.60 -13.94 4.64
CA THR A 70 27.88 -14.28 5.27
C THR A 70 28.69 -15.25 4.41
N ALA A 71 28.04 -16.24 3.80
CA ALA A 71 28.70 -17.16 2.87
C ALA A 71 29.18 -16.47 1.59
N ASP A 72 28.52 -15.38 1.18
CA ASP A 72 28.89 -14.54 0.05
C ASP A 72 29.92 -13.45 0.43
N ASP A 73 30.44 -13.45 1.67
CA ASP A 73 31.39 -12.45 2.21
C ASP A 73 30.89 -10.99 2.12
N ILE A 74 29.57 -10.78 2.09
CA ILE A 74 28.94 -9.45 2.00
C ILE A 74 28.86 -8.79 3.39
N ILE A 75 28.53 -9.59 4.40
CA ILE A 75 28.51 -9.19 5.81
C ILE A 75 29.20 -10.27 6.65
N ASP A 76 29.65 -9.91 7.84
CA ASP A 76 30.01 -10.89 8.86
C ASP A 76 28.84 -11.17 9.84
N ARG A 77 28.98 -12.24 10.62
CA ARG A 77 27.97 -12.63 11.61
C ARG A 77 27.74 -11.55 12.67
N THR A 78 28.80 -10.89 13.11
CA THR A 78 28.73 -9.84 14.15
C THR A 78 27.96 -8.63 13.65
N GLN A 79 28.08 -8.27 12.37
CA GLN A 79 27.29 -7.22 11.73
C GLN A 79 25.80 -7.58 11.72
N SER A 80 25.44 -8.81 11.35
CA SER A 80 24.03 -9.25 11.41
C SER A 80 23.46 -9.20 12.83
N GLU A 81 24.24 -9.57 13.85
CA GLU A 81 23.81 -9.51 15.25
C GLU A 81 23.67 -8.06 15.73
N GLN A 82 24.63 -7.20 15.37
CA GLN A 82 24.62 -5.79 15.73
C GLN A 82 23.39 -5.07 15.14
N MET A 83 23.03 -5.34 13.89
CA MET A 83 21.81 -4.77 13.27
C MET A 83 20.55 -5.11 14.08
N MET A 84 20.45 -6.31 14.64
CA MET A 84 19.32 -6.71 15.47
C MET A 84 19.30 -5.95 16.80
N LEU A 85 20.46 -5.84 17.46
CA LEU A 85 20.62 -5.12 18.72
C LEU A 85 20.30 -3.63 18.57
N ASP A 86 20.81 -3.01 17.51
CA ASP A 86 20.59 -1.60 17.21
C ASP A 86 19.10 -1.34 16.94
N TYR A 87 18.44 -2.21 16.18
CA TYR A 87 17.01 -2.10 15.91
C TYR A 87 16.18 -2.20 17.19
N ARG A 88 16.52 -3.15 18.08
CA ARG A 88 15.85 -3.30 19.37
C ARG A 88 16.06 -2.08 20.28
N ALA A 89 17.30 -1.61 20.39
CA ALA A 89 17.62 -0.41 21.16
C ALA A 89 16.89 0.83 20.64
N ALA A 90 16.69 0.94 19.32
CA ALA A 90 15.91 2.03 18.73
C ALA A 90 14.42 1.95 19.10
N LEU A 91 13.82 0.76 19.11
CA LEU A 91 12.45 0.55 19.56
C LEU A 91 12.29 0.87 21.05
N ASP A 92 13.20 0.39 21.90
CA ASP A 92 13.19 0.65 23.35
C ASP A 92 13.34 2.15 23.66
N ALA A 93 14.11 2.87 22.84
CA ALA A 93 14.27 4.32 22.94
C ALA A 93 13.11 5.13 22.31
N GLY A 94 12.09 4.47 21.76
CA GLY A 94 10.95 5.13 21.10
C GLY A 94 11.32 5.91 19.84
N LYS A 95 12.45 5.58 19.19
CA LYS A 95 12.88 6.24 17.95
C LYS A 95 12.00 5.82 16.79
N ILE A 96 11.81 6.73 15.84
CA ILE A 96 11.21 6.40 14.55
C ILE A 96 12.23 5.57 13.75
N VAL A 97 11.98 4.27 13.61
CA VAL A 97 12.87 3.33 12.91
C VAL A 97 12.64 3.26 11.40
N ALA A 98 11.63 3.98 10.89
CA ALA A 98 11.31 4.01 9.48
C ALA A 98 11.84 5.30 8.84
N ASN A 99 12.88 5.17 8.01
CA ASN A 99 13.68 6.27 7.48
C ASN A 99 12.94 7.27 6.55
N HIS A 100 11.66 7.01 6.22
CA HIS A 100 10.87 7.83 5.29
C HIS A 100 9.41 8.06 5.71
N VAL A 101 9.06 7.83 6.98
CA VAL A 101 7.74 8.24 7.46
C VAL A 101 7.72 9.76 7.49
N ARG A 102 6.91 10.36 6.61
CA ARG A 102 6.55 11.77 6.71
C ARG A 102 5.73 11.94 7.98
N THR A 103 6.40 12.23 9.10
CA THR A 103 5.76 12.72 10.32
C THR A 103 5.40 14.19 10.13
N GLY A 104 4.39 14.42 9.29
CA GLY A 104 3.67 15.68 9.27
C GLY A 104 2.37 15.50 10.04
N ASN A 105 2.01 16.46 10.89
CA ASN A 105 0.67 16.60 11.48
C ASN A 105 -0.39 17.00 10.42
N GLY A 106 -0.17 16.61 9.16
CA GLY A 106 -1.09 16.87 8.07
C GLY A 106 -2.23 15.85 8.09
N PRO A 107 -3.39 16.21 7.53
CA PRO A 107 -4.47 15.26 7.35
C PRO A 107 -3.97 14.03 6.59
N LEU A 108 -4.43 12.84 6.99
CA LEU A 108 -4.00 11.53 6.44
C LEU A 108 -4.06 11.43 4.91
N ASN A 109 -4.88 12.28 4.28
CA ASN A 109 -5.10 12.33 2.82
C ASN A 109 -4.38 13.50 2.13
N GLY A 110 -3.54 14.26 2.84
CA GLY A 110 -2.84 15.45 2.31
C GLY A 110 -3.74 16.65 2.01
N VAL A 111 -5.05 16.55 2.27
CA VAL A 111 -6.05 17.61 2.04
C VAL A 111 -6.68 17.99 3.37
N ASP A 112 -6.64 19.28 3.71
CA ASP A 112 -7.30 19.82 4.90
C ASP A 112 -8.79 20.04 4.63
N TRP A 113 -9.59 19.12 5.14
CA TRP A 113 -11.05 19.21 5.10
C TRP A 113 -11.64 19.94 6.31
N SER A 114 -10.84 20.31 7.30
CA SER A 114 -11.30 20.98 8.53
C SER A 114 -12.17 22.23 8.27
N PRO A 115 -11.93 23.03 7.22
CA PRO A 115 -12.81 24.17 6.89
C PRO A 115 -14.24 23.79 6.47
N TYR A 116 -14.47 22.54 6.07
CA TYR A 116 -15.74 22.05 5.51
C TYR A 116 -16.43 21.00 6.39
N LEU A 117 -15.70 20.43 7.34
CA LEU A 117 -16.25 19.53 8.34
C LEU A 117 -16.90 20.38 9.43
N ASN A 118 -18.13 20.05 9.83
CA ASN A 118 -19.00 20.76 10.80
C ASN A 118 -20.04 21.74 10.24
N SER A 119 -20.29 21.79 8.93
CA SER A 119 -21.51 22.43 8.44
C SER A 119 -22.74 21.59 8.76
N HIS A 120 -23.82 22.23 9.19
CA HIS A 120 -25.13 21.59 9.36
C HIS A 120 -25.90 21.64 8.03
N TRP A 121 -26.77 20.66 7.77
CA TRP A 121 -27.55 20.59 6.53
C TRP A 121 -28.54 21.77 6.36
N THR A 122 -28.82 22.50 7.45
CA THR A 122 -29.66 23.72 7.44
C THR A 122 -28.86 25.01 7.35
N ASP A 123 -27.53 24.95 7.25
CA ASP A 123 -26.72 26.15 7.14
C ASP A 123 -27.09 26.91 5.86
N ALA A 124 -27.31 28.21 6.00
CA ALA A 124 -27.66 29.05 4.87
C ALA A 124 -26.50 29.08 3.86
N SER A 125 -26.78 28.71 2.62
CA SER A 125 -25.82 28.76 1.51
C SER A 125 -26.42 29.52 0.33
N ASP A 126 -25.63 30.38 -0.30
CA ASP A 126 -26.06 31.11 -1.49
C ASP A 126 -25.93 30.21 -2.72
N THR A 127 -27.05 29.62 -3.12
CA THR A 127 -27.16 28.77 -4.31
C THR A 127 -27.70 29.53 -5.52
N ARG A 128 -27.84 30.87 -5.45
CA ARG A 128 -28.42 31.66 -6.52
C ARG A 128 -27.48 31.69 -7.73
N VAL A 129 -28.07 31.54 -8.92
CA VAL A 129 -27.38 31.66 -10.20
C VAL A 129 -28.23 32.52 -11.12
N SER A 130 -27.61 33.41 -11.92
CA SER A 130 -28.36 34.25 -12.85
C SER A 130 -28.95 33.42 -13.99
N SER A 131 -30.16 33.78 -14.43
CA SER A 131 -30.80 33.14 -15.58
C SER A 131 -29.91 33.20 -16.83
N ALA A 132 -29.24 34.34 -17.07
CA ALA A 132 -28.29 34.48 -18.17
C ALA A 132 -27.13 33.47 -18.10
N ARG A 133 -26.60 33.19 -16.89
CA ARG A 133 -25.55 32.17 -16.71
C ARG A 133 -26.10 30.77 -16.97
N ILE A 134 -27.33 30.46 -16.52
CA ILE A 134 -27.99 29.18 -16.80
C ILE A 134 -28.19 28.99 -18.31
N SER A 135 -28.75 29.98 -19.00
CA SER A 135 -28.96 29.92 -20.46
C SER A 135 -27.66 29.71 -21.23
N ARG A 136 -26.60 30.42 -20.84
CA ARG A 136 -25.27 30.26 -21.46
C ARG A 136 -24.72 28.84 -21.26
N LEU A 137 -24.76 28.31 -20.03
CA LEU A 137 -24.29 26.95 -19.74
C LEU A 137 -25.13 25.90 -20.46
N ASN A 138 -26.44 26.10 -20.56
CA ASN A 138 -27.33 25.20 -21.28
C ASN A 138 -27.03 25.19 -22.79
N ALA A 139 -26.74 26.34 -23.40
CA ALA A 139 -26.29 26.40 -24.79
C ALA A 139 -24.99 25.60 -24.99
N GLN A 140 -24.00 25.80 -24.11
CA GLN A 140 -22.72 25.08 -24.16
C GLN A 140 -22.87 23.57 -23.96
N LEU A 141 -23.79 23.13 -23.12
CA LEU A 141 -24.07 21.70 -22.89
C LEU A 141 -24.64 21.01 -24.14
N GLN A 142 -25.33 21.76 -25.00
CA GLN A 142 -25.98 21.27 -26.22
C GLN A 142 -25.08 21.37 -27.46
N GLU A 143 -23.95 22.06 -27.38
CA GLU A 143 -22.98 22.13 -28.46
C GLU A 143 -22.36 20.75 -28.69
N THR A 144 -22.34 20.31 -29.95
CA THR A 144 -21.70 19.05 -30.35
C THR A 144 -20.50 19.34 -31.25
N PRO A 145 -19.44 18.51 -31.20
CA PRO A 145 -18.28 18.69 -32.07
C PRO A 145 -18.69 18.63 -33.55
N PRO A 146 -18.02 19.40 -34.44
CA PRO A 146 -18.26 19.30 -35.88
C PRO A 146 -18.16 17.86 -36.38
N GLY A 147 -19.17 17.39 -37.12
CA GLY A 147 -19.24 16.02 -37.63
C GLY A 147 -19.91 15.00 -36.70
N PHE A 148 -20.25 15.37 -35.46
CA PHE A 148 -21.03 14.51 -34.58
C PHE A 148 -22.51 14.50 -35.00
N THR A 149 -23.02 13.34 -35.41
CA THR A 149 -24.43 13.20 -35.83
C THR A 149 -25.30 12.80 -34.65
N ILE A 150 -26.15 13.72 -34.19
CA ILE A 150 -27.10 13.46 -33.10
C ILE A 150 -28.22 12.54 -33.62
N HIS A 151 -28.61 11.57 -32.80
CA HIS A 151 -29.75 10.71 -33.12
C HIS A 151 -31.06 11.55 -33.24
N PRO A 152 -31.90 11.37 -34.28
CA PRO A 152 -33.05 12.24 -34.55
C PRO A 152 -34.11 12.34 -33.43
N ARG A 153 -34.17 11.38 -32.51
CA ARG A 153 -35.06 11.45 -31.33
C ARG A 153 -34.54 12.35 -30.21
N ILE A 154 -33.23 12.66 -30.19
CA ILE A 154 -32.58 13.52 -29.19
C ILE A 154 -32.47 14.96 -29.72
N ALA A 155 -32.43 15.14 -31.04
CA ALA A 155 -32.39 16.46 -31.69
C ALA A 155 -33.75 17.20 -31.73
N LYS A 156 -34.82 16.57 -31.25
CA LYS A 156 -36.17 17.16 -31.11
C LYS A 156 -36.39 17.59 -29.68
#